data_AF-L7N594-F1
#
_entry.id   AF-L7N594-F1
#
_cell.length_a   1.000
_cell.length_b   1.000
_cell.length_c   1.000
_cell.angle_alpha   90.00
_cell.angle_beta   90.00
_cell.angle_gamma   90.00
#
_symmetry.space_group_name_H-M   'P 1'
#
loop_
_entity.id
_entity.type
_entity.pdbx_description
1 polymer ?
#
loop_
_entity_poly.entity_id
_entity_poly.type
_entity_poly.pdbx_seq_one_letter_code
_entity_poly.pdbx_strand_id
1 'polypeptide(L)'
;MQRFGTGSSRSWCGRAGTATIAAVLLASGALTGLPPAYAISPPTIDPGALPPDGPPGPLAPMKQNAYCTEVGVLPGTDFQLQPKYMEMLNLNEAWQFGRGDGVKVAVIDTGVTPHPRLPRLIPGGDYVMAGGDGLSDCDAHGTLVASMIAAVPANGAVPLPSVPRRPVTIPTTETPPPPQTVTLSPVPPQTVTVIPAPPPEEGVPPGAPVPGPEPPPAPGPQPPAVDRGGGTVTVPSYSGGRKIAPIDNPRNPHPSAPSPALGPPPDAFSGIAPGVEIISIRQSSQAFGLKDPYTGDEDPQTAQKIDNVETMARAIVHAANMGASVINISDVMCMSARNVIDQRALGAAVHYAAVDKDAVIVAAAGDGSKKDCKQNPIFDPLQPDDPRAWNAVTTVVTPSWFHDYVLTVGAVDANGQPLSKMSIAGPWVSISAPGTDVVGLSPRDDGLINAIDGPDNSLLVPAGTSFSAAIVSGVAALVRAKFPELSAYQIINRLIHTARPPARGVDNQVGYGVVDPVAALTWDVPKGPAEPPKQLSAPLVVPQPPAPRDMVPIWVAAGGLAGALLIGGAVFGTATLMRRSRKQQ
;
A
#
# COMPACT_ATOMS: atom_id res chain seq x y z
N MET A 1 -28.00 -69.05 71.96
CA MET A 1 -26.97 -69.14 73.01
C MET A 1 -25.77 -68.29 72.60
N GLN A 2 -25.30 -67.40 73.50
CA GLN A 2 -23.96 -66.74 73.60
C GLN A 2 -23.42 -65.99 72.35
N ARG A 3 -23.39 -64.64 72.27
CA ARG A 3 -22.49 -63.62 72.87
C ARG A 3 -20.97 -63.85 72.73
N PHE A 4 -20.31 -62.95 71.97
CA PHE A 4 -19.16 -62.05 72.29
C PHE A 4 -18.39 -61.75 70.97
N GLY A 5 -18.32 -60.51 70.47
CA GLY A 5 -17.33 -59.47 70.84
C GLY A 5 -15.99 -59.75 70.15
N THR A 6 -15.59 -59.00 69.10
CA THR A 6 -14.62 -57.89 69.21
C THR A 6 -14.72 -56.91 68.02
N GLY A 7 -14.49 -55.62 68.28
CA GLY A 7 -14.52 -54.56 67.27
C GLY A 7 -13.21 -54.36 66.53
N SER A 8 -13.30 -53.67 65.39
CA SER A 8 -12.24 -52.83 64.83
C SER A 8 -12.88 -51.80 63.90
N SER A 9 -13.02 -50.58 64.42
CA SER A 9 -13.33 -49.38 63.66
C SER A 9 -12.12 -48.97 62.84
N ARG A 10 -12.16 -49.13 61.52
CA ARG A 10 -11.22 -48.45 60.62
C ARG A 10 -11.86 -47.18 60.08
N SER A 11 -11.34 -46.07 60.60
CA SER A 11 -11.52 -44.71 60.12
C SER A 11 -11.27 -44.60 58.61
N TRP A 12 -12.28 -44.17 57.88
CA TRP A 12 -12.16 -43.62 56.54
C TRP A 12 -11.58 -42.21 56.69
N CYS A 13 -10.28 -42.04 56.49
CA CYS A 13 -9.68 -40.72 56.41
C CYS A 13 -8.54 -40.74 55.39
N GLY A 14 -8.57 -39.80 54.46
CA GLY A 14 -7.44 -39.49 53.59
C GLY A 14 -7.61 -39.91 52.14
N ARG A 15 -8.50 -39.23 51.39
CA ARG A 15 -8.40 -39.06 49.92
C ARG A 15 -9.28 -37.93 49.39
N ALA A 16 -9.29 -36.78 50.08
CA ALA A 16 -10.03 -35.58 49.64
C ALA A 16 -9.13 -34.35 49.41
N GLY A 17 -7.80 -34.47 49.56
CA GLY A 17 -6.86 -33.35 49.45
C GLY A 17 -6.08 -33.26 48.12
N THR A 18 -6.17 -34.25 47.24
CA THR A 18 -5.35 -34.30 46.01
C THR A 18 -6.12 -34.02 44.72
N ALA A 19 -7.46 -33.96 44.76
CA ALA A 19 -8.27 -33.71 43.57
C ALA A 19 -8.44 -32.22 43.22
N THR A 20 -8.31 -31.31 44.18
CA THR A 20 -8.49 -29.86 43.98
C THR A 20 -7.23 -29.15 43.45
N ILE A 21 -6.03 -29.67 43.69
CA ILE A 21 -4.78 -29.06 43.19
C ILE A 21 -4.53 -29.42 41.71
N ALA A 22 -4.93 -30.63 41.27
CA ALA A 22 -4.79 -31.05 39.89
C ALA A 22 -5.73 -30.28 38.93
N ALA A 23 -6.94 -29.91 39.37
CA ALA A 23 -7.88 -29.15 38.56
C ALA A 23 -7.44 -27.68 38.35
N VAL A 24 -6.77 -27.07 39.33
CA VAL A 24 -6.25 -25.70 39.20
C VAL A 24 -4.99 -25.67 38.31
N LEU A 25 -4.11 -26.67 38.38
CA LEU A 25 -2.92 -26.72 37.52
C LEU A 25 -3.24 -27.05 36.05
N LEU A 26 -4.32 -27.80 35.78
CA LEU A 26 -4.78 -28.06 34.41
C LEU A 26 -5.55 -26.88 33.79
N ALA A 27 -6.17 -26.02 34.61
CA ALA A 27 -6.78 -24.77 34.14
C ALA A 27 -5.73 -23.68 33.85
N SER A 28 -4.64 -23.64 34.62
CA SER A 28 -3.54 -22.67 34.41
C SER A 28 -2.65 -23.00 33.20
N GLY A 29 -2.48 -24.29 32.86
CA GLY A 29 -1.67 -24.72 31.71
C GLY A 29 -2.38 -24.62 30.35
N ALA A 30 -3.71 -24.53 30.33
CA ALA A 30 -4.48 -24.38 29.10
C ALA A 30 -4.52 -22.94 28.56
N LEU A 31 -4.06 -21.95 29.35
CA LEU A 31 -3.98 -20.53 28.94
C LEU A 31 -2.60 -20.12 28.43
N THR A 32 -1.57 -20.97 28.58
CA THR A 32 -0.18 -20.65 28.17
C THR A 32 0.20 -21.09 26.77
N GLY A 33 -0.79 -21.43 25.93
CA GLY A 33 -0.56 -21.97 24.57
C GLY A 33 -1.49 -21.40 23.49
N LEU A 34 -2.34 -20.43 23.81
CA LEU A 34 -3.04 -19.68 22.75
C LEU A 34 -1.98 -18.77 22.09
N PRO A 35 -1.73 -18.88 20.78
CA PRO A 35 -0.93 -17.88 20.10
C PRO A 35 -1.58 -16.52 20.38
N PRO A 36 -0.81 -15.47 20.72
CA PRO A 36 -1.38 -14.14 20.85
C PRO A 36 -2.14 -13.83 19.57
N ALA A 37 -3.44 -13.54 19.70
CA ALA A 37 -4.18 -12.94 18.61
C ALA A 37 -3.56 -11.56 18.38
N TYR A 38 -2.74 -11.43 17.34
CA TYR A 38 -2.19 -10.16 16.92
C TYR A 38 -3.33 -9.36 16.26
N ALA A 39 -4.12 -8.70 17.09
CA ALA A 39 -5.04 -7.67 16.64
C ALA A 39 -4.22 -6.41 16.37
N ILE A 40 -4.09 -6.02 15.10
CA ILE A 40 -3.52 -4.72 14.79
C ILE A 40 -4.57 -3.65 15.11
N SER A 41 -4.23 -2.75 16.03
CA SER A 41 -5.07 -1.59 16.32
C SER A 41 -4.78 -0.48 15.30
N PRO A 42 -5.74 0.44 15.08
CA PRO A 42 -5.47 1.67 14.35
C PRO A 42 -4.20 2.38 14.86
N PRO A 43 -3.43 3.04 13.98
CA PRO A 43 -2.19 3.70 14.39
C PRO A 43 -2.48 4.91 15.29
N THR A 44 -1.67 5.08 16.34
CA THR A 44 -1.67 6.29 17.18
C THR A 44 -0.62 7.28 16.71
N ILE A 45 -0.89 8.58 16.87
CA ILE A 45 0.03 9.65 16.44
C ILE A 45 0.86 10.16 17.61
N ASP A 46 2.17 10.29 17.40
CA ASP A 46 3.11 11.01 18.26
C ASP A 46 3.47 12.36 17.59
N PRO A 47 2.83 13.48 17.94
CA PRO A 47 3.13 14.79 17.35
C PRO A 47 4.58 15.24 17.57
N GLY A 48 5.25 14.71 18.60
CA GLY A 48 6.65 15.03 18.90
C GLY A 48 7.65 14.42 17.92
N ALA A 49 7.20 13.50 17.05
CA ALA A 49 8.03 12.83 16.05
C ALA A 49 8.06 13.54 14.68
N LEU A 50 7.52 14.75 14.56
CA LEU A 50 7.46 15.49 13.29
C LEU A 50 8.87 15.67 12.70
N PRO A 51 9.15 15.18 11.48
CA PRO A 51 10.46 15.36 10.87
C PRO A 51 10.68 16.83 10.44
N PRO A 52 11.93 17.31 10.41
CA PRO A 52 12.22 18.66 9.95
C PRO A 52 12.00 18.81 8.44
N ASP A 53 11.57 20.00 8.02
CA ASP A 53 11.52 20.41 6.61
C ASP A 53 12.90 20.87 6.13
N GLY A 54 13.82 19.91 6.04
CA GLY A 54 15.14 20.12 5.43
C GLY A 54 15.07 20.08 3.88
N PRO A 55 16.14 20.48 3.18
CA PRO A 55 16.19 20.42 1.72
C PRO A 55 15.75 19.05 1.18
N PRO A 56 14.89 18.98 0.14
CA PRO A 56 14.53 17.73 -0.51
C PRO A 56 15.76 16.95 -0.94
N GLY A 57 15.76 15.64 -0.66
CA GLY A 57 16.88 14.77 -0.97
C GLY A 57 16.74 13.39 -0.33
N PRO A 58 17.33 12.35 -0.96
CA PRO A 58 17.32 11.00 -0.42
C PRO A 58 18.14 10.93 0.88
N LEU A 59 17.85 9.93 1.72
CA LEU A 59 18.61 9.68 2.95
C LEU A 59 19.95 8.99 2.68
N ALA A 60 20.01 8.20 1.61
CA ALA A 60 21.20 7.54 1.13
C ALA A 60 21.47 7.86 -0.35
N PRO A 61 22.72 7.82 -0.83
CA PRO A 61 23.02 8.02 -2.24
C PRO A 61 22.29 7.01 -3.13
N MET A 62 21.59 7.51 -4.15
CA MET A 62 20.86 6.70 -5.13
C MET A 62 21.62 6.67 -6.46
N LYS A 63 21.38 5.63 -7.25
CA LYS A 63 21.80 5.52 -8.64
C LYS A 63 20.65 5.01 -9.50
N GLN A 64 20.66 5.37 -10.77
CA GLN A 64 19.74 4.80 -11.73
C GLN A 64 20.19 3.37 -12.08
N ASN A 65 19.26 2.43 -11.98
CA ASN A 65 19.48 1.00 -12.22
C ASN A 65 18.74 0.49 -13.45
N ALA A 66 17.76 1.25 -13.97
CA ALA A 66 16.97 0.87 -15.13
C ALA A 66 16.82 2.03 -16.12
N TYR A 67 16.54 1.70 -17.38
CA TYR A 67 16.10 2.70 -18.35
C TYR A 67 14.75 3.28 -17.92
N CYS A 68 14.49 4.51 -18.33
CA CYS A 68 13.20 5.12 -18.10
C CYS A 68 12.11 4.41 -18.92
N THR A 69 10.94 4.21 -18.31
CA THR A 69 9.76 3.54 -18.87
C THR A 69 9.38 4.13 -20.22
N GLU A 70 9.25 3.27 -21.23
CA GLU A 70 8.74 3.67 -22.54
C GLU A 70 7.21 3.81 -22.50
N VAL A 71 6.69 4.72 -23.32
CA VAL A 71 5.26 5.03 -23.36
C VAL A 71 4.70 4.83 -24.75
N GLY A 72 3.39 4.63 -24.84
CA GLY A 72 2.74 4.38 -26.11
C GLY A 72 1.25 4.66 -26.11
N VAL A 73 0.69 4.41 -27.29
CA VAL A 73 -0.75 4.51 -27.57
C VAL A 73 -1.21 3.14 -28.06
N LEU A 74 -2.29 2.62 -27.48
CA LEU A 74 -2.86 1.34 -27.90
C LEU A 74 -3.38 1.44 -29.35
N PRO A 75 -3.20 0.39 -30.17
CA PRO A 75 -3.76 0.38 -31.53
C PRO A 75 -5.28 0.62 -31.55
N GLY A 76 -5.74 1.51 -32.42
CA GLY A 76 -7.15 1.86 -32.54
C GLY A 76 -7.68 2.83 -31.48
N THR A 77 -6.80 3.42 -30.65
CA THR A 77 -7.17 4.51 -29.75
C THR A 77 -7.62 5.73 -30.53
N ASP A 78 -8.76 6.29 -30.14
CA ASP A 78 -9.25 7.57 -30.62
C ASP A 78 -9.40 8.53 -29.42
N PHE A 79 -8.47 9.48 -29.31
CA PHE A 79 -8.49 10.47 -28.22
C PHE A 79 -9.55 11.56 -28.41
N GLN A 80 -10.27 11.59 -29.53
CA GLN A 80 -11.47 12.43 -29.70
C GLN A 80 -12.65 11.89 -28.88
N LEU A 81 -12.62 10.62 -28.50
CA LEU A 81 -13.60 10.03 -27.60
C LEU A 81 -13.20 10.33 -26.16
N GLN A 82 -14.18 10.74 -25.36
CA GLN A 82 -13.98 10.97 -23.94
C GLN A 82 -13.65 9.64 -23.24
N PRO A 83 -12.61 9.60 -22.38
CA PRO A 83 -12.35 8.44 -21.54
C PRO A 83 -13.57 8.05 -20.72
N LYS A 84 -13.86 6.75 -20.58
CA LYS A 84 -15.11 6.27 -19.96
C LYS A 84 -15.21 6.67 -18.50
N TYR A 85 -14.09 6.76 -17.79
CA TYR A 85 -14.09 7.21 -16.40
C TYR A 85 -14.58 8.66 -16.25
N MET A 86 -14.33 9.53 -17.25
CA MET A 86 -14.78 10.92 -17.20
C MET A 86 -16.30 11.02 -17.44
N GLU A 87 -16.84 10.15 -18.30
CA GLU A 87 -18.29 10.03 -18.51
C GLU A 87 -18.97 9.49 -17.25
N MET A 88 -18.44 8.43 -16.64
CA MET A 88 -18.94 7.85 -15.38
C MET A 88 -19.05 8.90 -14.26
N LEU A 89 -18.08 9.81 -14.18
CA LEU A 89 -18.00 10.86 -13.16
C LEU A 89 -18.73 12.15 -13.53
N ASN A 90 -19.36 12.20 -14.70
CA ASN A 90 -20.14 13.35 -15.20
C ASN A 90 -19.38 14.69 -15.10
N LEU A 91 -18.11 14.70 -15.54
CA LEU A 91 -17.22 15.85 -15.36
C LEU A 91 -17.70 17.11 -16.10
N ASN A 92 -18.40 16.95 -17.22
CA ASN A 92 -18.97 18.08 -17.97
C ASN A 92 -19.98 18.88 -17.14
N GLU A 93 -20.77 18.20 -16.30
CA GLU A 93 -21.68 18.85 -15.36
C GLU A 93 -20.93 19.39 -14.14
N ALA A 94 -19.96 18.64 -13.59
CA ALA A 94 -19.16 19.09 -12.46
C ALA A 94 -18.43 20.41 -12.74
N TRP A 95 -17.89 20.57 -13.96
CA TRP A 95 -17.18 21.79 -14.37
C TRP A 95 -18.06 23.03 -14.55
N GLN A 96 -19.40 22.89 -14.49
CA GLN A 96 -20.29 24.06 -14.38
C GLN A 96 -20.13 24.77 -13.02
N PHE A 97 -19.54 24.10 -12.03
CA PHE A 97 -19.38 24.61 -10.66
C PHE A 97 -17.95 25.04 -10.31
N GLY A 98 -17.00 24.96 -11.24
CA GLY A 98 -15.63 25.40 -11.05
C GLY A 98 -14.59 24.46 -11.69
N ARG A 99 -13.34 24.93 -11.78
CA ARG A 99 -12.21 24.15 -12.31
C ARG A 99 -11.08 23.91 -11.32
N GLY A 100 -11.24 24.32 -10.06
CA GLY A 100 -10.21 24.18 -9.02
C GLY A 100 -9.25 25.38 -8.92
N ASP A 101 -9.63 26.53 -9.48
CA ASP A 101 -8.78 27.73 -9.47
C ASP A 101 -8.40 28.16 -8.04
N GLY A 102 -7.15 28.56 -7.85
CA GLY A 102 -6.62 29.00 -6.55
C GLY A 102 -6.24 27.88 -5.58
N VAL A 103 -6.44 26.61 -5.96
CA VAL A 103 -6.03 25.45 -5.16
C VAL A 103 -4.68 24.91 -5.65
N LYS A 104 -3.78 24.63 -4.70
CA LYS A 104 -2.52 23.94 -4.94
C LYS A 104 -2.65 22.46 -4.56
N VAL A 105 -2.32 21.59 -5.50
CA VAL A 105 -2.29 20.13 -5.29
C VAL A 105 -0.84 19.66 -5.34
N ALA A 106 -0.32 19.12 -4.25
CA ALA A 106 0.96 18.42 -4.28
C ALA A 106 0.78 16.99 -4.78
N VAL A 107 1.68 16.56 -5.66
CA VAL A 107 1.74 15.20 -6.21
C VAL A 107 3.05 14.59 -5.73
N ILE A 108 2.95 13.75 -4.69
CA ILE A 108 4.06 12.96 -4.15
C ILE A 108 4.08 11.64 -4.92
N ASP A 109 5.00 11.53 -5.88
CA ASP A 109 4.99 10.50 -6.92
C ASP A 109 6.39 10.31 -7.55
N THR A 110 6.47 9.84 -8.80
CA THR A 110 7.73 9.60 -9.54
C THR A 110 8.31 10.84 -10.23
N GLY A 111 7.79 12.03 -9.90
CA GLY A 111 8.05 13.28 -10.58
C GLY A 111 7.10 13.53 -11.75
N VAL A 112 7.11 14.76 -12.28
CA VAL A 112 6.19 15.19 -13.34
C VAL A 112 6.99 15.90 -14.42
N THR A 113 6.97 15.39 -15.65
CA THR A 113 7.68 16.05 -16.76
C THR A 113 6.89 17.28 -17.24
N PRO A 114 7.50 18.48 -17.34
CA PRO A 114 6.84 19.70 -17.78
C PRO A 114 6.18 19.57 -19.15
N HIS A 115 4.87 19.73 -19.22
CA HIS A 115 4.06 19.51 -20.43
C HIS A 115 3.27 20.78 -20.77
N PRO A 116 3.05 21.15 -22.05
CA PRO A 116 2.25 22.34 -22.42
C PRO A 116 0.85 22.38 -21.81
N ARG A 117 0.26 21.20 -21.59
CA ARG A 117 -1.04 21.00 -20.93
C ARG A 117 -0.98 20.97 -19.39
N LEU A 118 0.18 21.22 -18.78
CA LEU A 118 0.37 21.46 -17.34
C LEU A 118 1.05 22.84 -17.14
N PRO A 119 0.38 23.94 -17.50
CA PRO A 119 1.01 25.27 -17.52
C PRO A 119 1.33 25.85 -16.14
N ARG A 120 0.79 25.25 -15.06
CA ARG A 120 0.95 25.68 -13.67
C ARG A 120 1.63 24.59 -12.83
N LEU A 121 2.77 24.12 -13.34
CA LEU A 121 3.60 23.12 -12.68
C LEU A 121 4.70 23.80 -11.87
N ILE A 122 4.79 23.45 -10.58
CA ILE A 122 5.72 24.00 -9.60
C ILE A 122 6.72 22.90 -9.21
N PRO A 123 8.05 23.16 -9.26
CA PRO A 123 9.04 22.23 -8.73
C PRO A 123 8.91 22.12 -7.20
N GLY A 124 8.67 20.91 -6.70
CA GLY A 124 8.53 20.61 -5.26
C GLY A 124 9.72 19.84 -4.67
N GLY A 125 10.76 19.59 -5.46
CA GLY A 125 11.95 18.89 -5.01
C GLY A 125 11.91 17.38 -5.21
N ASP A 126 13.01 16.75 -4.85
CA ASP A 126 13.33 15.38 -5.22
C ASP A 126 13.99 14.63 -4.06
N TYR A 127 13.35 13.54 -3.61
CA TYR A 127 13.82 12.62 -2.59
C TYR A 127 14.41 11.33 -3.18
N VAL A 128 14.51 11.23 -4.51
CA VAL A 128 15.18 10.12 -5.22
C VAL A 128 16.59 10.53 -5.62
N MET A 129 16.77 11.71 -6.22
CA MET A 129 18.08 12.21 -6.63
C MET A 129 18.40 13.54 -5.95
N ALA A 130 19.55 13.58 -5.28
CA ALA A 130 20.02 14.80 -4.63
C ALA A 130 20.16 15.96 -5.63
N GLY A 131 19.58 17.11 -5.30
CA GLY A 131 19.61 18.32 -6.14
C GLY A 131 18.59 18.33 -7.29
N GLY A 132 17.73 17.31 -7.40
CA GLY A 132 16.59 17.34 -8.32
C GLY A 132 15.47 18.27 -7.83
N ASP A 133 14.64 18.73 -8.77
CA ASP A 133 13.55 19.69 -8.54
C ASP A 133 12.15 19.05 -8.58
N GLY A 134 12.07 17.75 -8.83
CA GLY A 134 10.82 16.99 -8.97
C GLY A 134 10.20 17.04 -10.38
N LEU A 135 10.82 17.72 -11.35
CA LEU A 135 10.27 17.92 -12.71
C LEU A 135 10.79 16.88 -13.73
N SER A 136 11.15 15.69 -13.26
CA SER A 136 11.65 14.60 -14.09
C SER A 136 10.93 13.31 -13.73
N ASP A 137 10.19 12.75 -14.68
CA ASP A 137 9.50 11.48 -14.55
C ASP A 137 10.20 10.40 -15.40
N CYS A 138 10.87 9.47 -14.72
CA CYS A 138 11.53 8.34 -15.37
C CYS A 138 10.61 7.11 -15.46
N ASP A 139 9.54 7.06 -14.67
CA ASP A 139 8.68 5.88 -14.51
C ASP A 139 7.36 5.97 -15.29
N ALA A 140 7.09 7.12 -15.91
CA ALA A 140 5.86 7.41 -16.63
C ALA A 140 4.58 7.23 -15.78
N HIS A 141 4.68 7.59 -14.50
CA HIS A 141 3.59 7.43 -13.54
C HIS A 141 3.12 8.79 -12.99
N GLY A 142 4.03 9.59 -12.41
CA GLY A 142 3.68 10.89 -11.85
C GLY A 142 3.14 11.89 -12.88
N THR A 143 3.62 11.85 -14.13
CA THR A 143 3.07 12.68 -15.22
C THR A 143 1.65 12.27 -15.58
N LEU A 144 1.34 10.97 -15.60
CA LEU A 144 -0.02 10.47 -15.78
C LEU A 144 -0.93 10.93 -14.64
N VAL A 145 -0.50 10.73 -13.39
CA VAL A 145 -1.24 11.16 -12.18
C VAL A 145 -1.52 12.67 -12.20
N ALA A 146 -0.50 13.50 -12.39
CA ALA A 146 -0.65 14.95 -12.45
C ALA A 146 -1.57 15.39 -13.60
N SER A 147 -1.51 14.69 -14.74
CA SER A 147 -2.40 14.99 -15.86
C SER A 147 -3.86 14.68 -15.58
N MET A 148 -4.14 13.55 -14.91
CA MET A 148 -5.51 13.21 -14.49
C MET A 148 -6.04 14.23 -13.48
N ILE A 149 -5.19 14.79 -12.63
CA ILE A 149 -5.60 15.86 -11.70
C ILE A 149 -5.88 17.16 -12.47
N ALA A 150 -4.94 17.64 -13.30
CA ALA A 150 -4.91 19.07 -13.66
C ALA A 150 -4.63 19.39 -15.14
N ALA A 151 -4.55 18.41 -16.04
CA ALA A 151 -4.26 18.71 -17.44
C ALA A 151 -5.32 19.65 -18.03
N VAL A 152 -4.90 20.78 -18.58
CA VAL A 152 -5.84 21.68 -19.28
C VAL A 152 -6.37 21.01 -20.55
N PRO A 153 -7.62 21.26 -20.96
CA PRO A 153 -8.14 20.79 -22.23
C PRO A 153 -7.26 21.25 -23.39
N ALA A 154 -7.18 20.45 -24.45
CA ALA A 154 -6.47 20.88 -25.64
C ALA A 154 -7.26 21.99 -26.34
N ASN A 155 -6.62 23.12 -26.59
CA ASN A 155 -7.24 24.34 -27.14
C ASN A 155 -6.94 24.55 -28.64
N GLY A 156 -6.35 23.56 -29.31
CA GLY A 156 -5.91 23.66 -30.71
C GLY A 156 -4.75 24.65 -30.95
N ALA A 157 -4.26 25.35 -29.93
CA ALA A 157 -3.18 26.33 -30.01
C ALA A 157 -1.79 25.73 -29.71
N VAL A 158 -1.75 24.49 -29.23
CA VAL A 158 -0.52 23.71 -29.05
C VAL A 158 -0.38 22.79 -30.25
N PRO A 159 0.63 22.97 -31.12
CA PRO A 159 0.93 21.99 -32.16
C PRO A 159 1.13 20.61 -31.53
N LEU A 160 0.66 19.54 -32.19
CA LEU A 160 1.13 18.20 -31.85
C LEU A 160 2.67 18.22 -31.84
N PRO A 161 3.33 17.70 -30.78
CA PRO A 161 4.76 17.84 -30.60
C PRO A 161 5.54 17.29 -31.79
N SER A 162 6.39 18.14 -32.36
CA SER A 162 7.35 17.77 -33.40
C SER A 162 8.73 17.38 -32.83
N VAL A 163 8.88 17.27 -31.50
CA VAL A 163 10.15 16.95 -30.86
C VAL A 163 9.95 15.91 -29.74
N PRO A 164 10.50 14.69 -29.89
CA PRO A 164 10.63 13.76 -28.77
C PRO A 164 11.41 14.43 -27.64
N ARG A 165 10.84 14.50 -26.43
CA ARG A 165 11.57 14.83 -25.21
C ARG A 165 12.44 13.62 -24.89
N ARG A 166 13.69 13.70 -25.31
CA ARG A 166 14.69 12.61 -25.21
C ARG A 166 14.65 11.99 -23.80
N PRO A 167 14.24 10.72 -23.62
CA PRO A 167 14.69 9.99 -22.46
C PRO A 167 16.18 9.73 -22.68
N VAL A 168 17.03 10.31 -21.85
CA VAL A 168 18.42 9.88 -21.76
C VAL A 168 18.75 9.69 -20.30
N THR A 169 18.82 8.43 -19.91
CA THR A 169 19.85 7.89 -19.01
C THR A 169 19.81 6.36 -19.11
N ILE A 170 20.93 5.64 -19.28
CA ILE A 170 22.34 5.95 -18.95
C ILE A 170 23.26 5.83 -20.20
N PRO A 171 24.26 6.71 -20.39
CA PRO A 171 25.66 6.24 -20.44
C PRO A 171 26.44 6.88 -19.29
N THR A 172 26.80 6.06 -18.29
CA THR A 172 27.61 6.46 -17.15
C THR A 172 29.06 6.41 -17.62
N THR A 173 29.90 7.26 -17.05
CA THR A 173 31.37 7.14 -17.14
C THR A 173 31.91 6.01 -16.26
N GLU A 174 31.03 5.24 -15.61
CA GLU A 174 31.40 4.12 -14.76
C GLU A 174 31.63 2.89 -15.65
N THR A 175 32.84 2.35 -15.60
CA THR A 175 33.18 1.11 -16.30
C THR A 175 32.19 0.03 -15.89
N PRO A 176 31.62 -0.75 -16.83
CA PRO A 176 30.81 -1.90 -16.47
C PRO A 176 31.57 -2.74 -15.44
N PRO A 177 30.92 -3.22 -14.37
CA PRO A 177 31.58 -4.18 -13.50
C PRO A 177 32.10 -5.33 -14.38
N PRO A 178 33.35 -5.80 -14.18
CA PRO A 178 33.84 -6.96 -14.92
C PRO A 178 32.79 -8.07 -14.78
N PRO A 179 32.57 -8.89 -15.83
CA PRO A 179 31.63 -9.99 -15.76
C PRO A 179 31.89 -10.73 -14.45
N GLN A 180 30.92 -10.69 -13.53
CA GLN A 180 31.02 -11.54 -12.37
C GLN A 180 30.90 -12.94 -12.91
N THR A 181 32.04 -13.62 -13.01
CA THR A 181 32.09 -15.06 -13.13
C THR A 181 31.42 -15.57 -11.88
N VAL A 182 30.11 -15.81 -11.96
CA VAL A 182 29.44 -16.67 -11.00
C VAL A 182 30.04 -18.03 -11.23
N THR A 183 31.09 -18.36 -10.48
CA THR A 183 31.48 -19.74 -10.25
C THR A 183 30.28 -20.41 -9.61
N LEU A 184 29.45 -21.06 -10.43
CA LEU A 184 28.50 -22.05 -9.95
C LEU A 184 29.34 -23.14 -9.30
N SER A 185 29.43 -23.12 -7.97
CA SER A 185 29.84 -24.31 -7.25
C SER A 185 28.87 -25.43 -7.64
N PRO A 186 29.36 -26.62 -8.04
CA PRO A 186 28.49 -27.71 -8.45
C PRO A 186 27.58 -28.10 -7.29
N VAL A 187 26.27 -28.08 -7.56
CA VAL A 187 25.23 -28.63 -6.70
C VAL A 187 25.52 -30.13 -6.54
N PRO A 188 25.61 -30.69 -5.31
CA PRO A 188 25.74 -32.13 -5.13
C PRO A 188 24.50 -32.84 -5.73
N PRO A 189 24.67 -34.03 -6.35
CA PRO A 189 23.56 -34.71 -7.01
C PRO A 189 22.48 -35.07 -5.98
N GLN A 190 21.27 -34.57 -6.23
CA GLN A 190 20.06 -34.99 -5.54
C GLN A 190 19.65 -36.35 -6.14
N THR A 191 19.71 -37.41 -5.34
CA THR A 191 19.18 -38.73 -5.71
C THR A 191 17.65 -38.68 -5.69
N VAL A 192 17.02 -38.73 -6.87
CA VAL A 192 15.55 -38.87 -6.99
C VAL A 192 15.22 -40.36 -7.01
N THR A 193 14.58 -40.87 -5.96
CA THR A 193 13.96 -42.19 -5.95
C THR A 193 12.61 -42.11 -6.66
N VAL A 194 12.50 -42.73 -7.84
CA VAL A 194 11.25 -42.83 -8.60
C VAL A 194 10.40 -43.96 -8.01
N ILE A 195 9.24 -43.62 -7.44
CA ILE A 195 8.18 -44.59 -7.11
C ILE A 195 7.24 -44.67 -8.33
N PRO A 196 7.08 -45.82 -8.99
CA PRO A 196 6.15 -45.96 -10.11
C PRO A 196 4.68 -45.93 -9.63
N ALA A 197 3.81 -45.31 -10.43
CA ALA A 197 2.37 -45.31 -10.21
C ALA A 197 1.76 -46.71 -10.45
N PRO A 198 0.68 -47.09 -9.73
CA PRO A 198 0.00 -48.37 -9.92
C PRO A 198 -0.79 -48.43 -11.25
N PRO A 199 -0.99 -49.63 -11.82
CA PRO A 199 -1.63 -49.81 -13.13
C PRO A 199 -3.16 -49.60 -13.10
N PRO A 200 -3.80 -49.24 -14.25
CA PRO A 200 -5.25 -49.04 -14.35
C PRO A 200 -6.03 -50.37 -14.40
N GLU A 201 -7.21 -50.39 -13.77
CA GLU A 201 -8.18 -51.49 -13.83
C GLU A 201 -8.87 -51.59 -15.20
N GLU A 202 -9.13 -52.82 -15.65
CA GLU A 202 -9.88 -53.16 -16.85
C GLU A 202 -11.40 -52.99 -16.67
N GLY A 203 -12.10 -52.46 -17.70
CA GLY A 203 -13.48 -52.85 -17.97
C GLY A 203 -14.39 -51.86 -18.72
N VAL A 204 -14.94 -52.38 -19.84
CA VAL A 204 -16.21 -52.05 -20.55
C VAL A 204 -16.12 -51.19 -21.85
N PRO A 205 -16.47 -51.75 -23.04
CA PRO A 205 -16.68 -51.01 -24.30
C PRO A 205 -18.18 -50.78 -24.58
N PRO A 206 -18.60 -49.73 -25.34
CA PRO A 206 -18.79 -49.87 -26.80
C PRO A 206 -18.52 -48.55 -27.59
N GLY A 207 -18.11 -48.60 -28.86
CA GLY A 207 -19.00 -48.55 -30.02
C GLY A 207 -18.33 -47.75 -31.16
N ALA A 208 -18.44 -48.23 -32.40
CA ALA A 208 -17.67 -47.81 -33.57
C ALA A 208 -17.94 -46.36 -34.06
N PRO A 209 -16.96 -45.65 -34.66
CA PRO A 209 -17.19 -44.36 -35.32
C PRO A 209 -17.59 -44.51 -36.80
N VAL A 210 -18.51 -43.64 -37.23
CA VAL A 210 -18.88 -43.36 -38.63
C VAL A 210 -17.80 -42.47 -39.29
N PRO A 211 -17.46 -42.61 -40.58
CA PRO A 211 -16.46 -41.76 -41.23
C PRO A 211 -17.06 -40.44 -41.75
N GLY A 212 -16.44 -39.31 -41.37
CA GLY A 212 -16.62 -38.00 -42.00
C GLY A 212 -15.45 -37.67 -42.96
N PRO A 213 -15.63 -36.73 -43.90
CA PRO A 213 -14.88 -36.69 -45.15
C PRO A 213 -13.49 -35.99 -45.05
N GLU A 214 -12.60 -36.37 -45.97
CA GLU A 214 -11.21 -35.92 -46.10
C GLU A 214 -11.05 -34.39 -46.27
N PRO A 215 -10.00 -33.79 -45.68
CA PRO A 215 -9.61 -32.41 -45.96
C PRO A 215 -8.77 -32.28 -47.27
N PRO A 216 -8.84 -31.13 -47.96
CA PRO A 216 -8.16 -30.88 -49.24
C PRO A 216 -6.63 -30.73 -49.12
N PRO A 217 -5.88 -30.88 -50.23
CA PRO A 217 -4.43 -30.98 -50.23
C PRO A 217 -3.72 -29.66 -49.90
N ALA A 218 -2.54 -29.79 -49.27
CA ALA A 218 -1.69 -28.70 -48.81
C ALA A 218 -1.11 -27.83 -49.96
N PRO A 219 -0.94 -26.51 -49.78
CA PRO A 219 -0.20 -25.67 -50.71
C PRO A 219 1.32 -25.93 -50.65
N GLY A 220 1.97 -25.86 -51.81
CA GLY A 220 3.42 -26.07 -51.98
C GLY A 220 4.31 -24.98 -51.36
N PRO A 221 5.64 -25.18 -51.38
CA PRO A 221 6.58 -24.42 -50.55
C PRO A 221 6.82 -23.00 -51.08
N GLN A 222 6.69 -22.00 -50.19
CA GLN A 222 7.15 -20.63 -50.45
C GLN A 222 8.63 -20.43 -50.02
N PRO A 223 9.39 -19.57 -50.73
CA PRO A 223 10.81 -19.30 -50.46
C PRO A 223 11.02 -18.50 -49.15
N PRO A 224 12.24 -18.53 -48.57
CA PRO A 224 12.47 -18.05 -47.21
C PRO A 224 12.37 -16.52 -47.12
N ALA A 225 11.44 -16.05 -46.30
CA ALA A 225 11.32 -14.64 -45.95
C ALA A 225 12.15 -14.31 -44.70
N VAL A 226 12.88 -13.21 -44.81
CA VAL A 226 13.83 -12.65 -43.87
C VAL A 226 13.12 -12.22 -42.58
N ASP A 227 13.69 -12.62 -41.45
CA ASP A 227 13.30 -12.24 -40.09
C ASP A 227 13.31 -10.71 -39.93
N ARG A 228 12.14 -10.13 -39.68
CA ARG A 228 11.95 -8.75 -39.23
C ARG A 228 10.95 -8.78 -38.09
N GLY A 229 11.47 -8.61 -36.87
CA GLY A 229 10.71 -8.70 -35.62
C GLY A 229 9.45 -7.84 -35.62
N GLY A 230 8.29 -8.51 -35.61
CA GLY A 230 6.99 -7.96 -35.26
C GLY A 230 6.60 -8.42 -33.86
N GLY A 231 6.26 -7.49 -32.98
CA GLY A 231 5.67 -7.80 -31.68
C GLY A 231 4.19 -8.14 -31.79
N THR A 232 3.66 -8.86 -30.79
CA THR A 232 2.21 -9.15 -30.66
C THR A 232 1.62 -8.34 -29.51
N VAL A 233 0.53 -7.61 -29.74
CA VAL A 233 -0.26 -7.03 -28.64
C VAL A 233 -1.21 -8.09 -28.12
N THR A 234 -1.07 -8.49 -26.86
CA THR A 234 -2.13 -9.21 -26.15
C THR A 234 -3.01 -8.18 -25.46
N VAL A 235 -4.20 -7.93 -26.02
CA VAL A 235 -5.20 -7.09 -25.35
C VAL A 235 -6.00 -7.99 -24.40
N PRO A 236 -5.91 -7.84 -23.07
CA PRO A 236 -6.84 -8.50 -22.18
C PRO A 236 -8.21 -7.85 -22.41
N SER A 237 -9.16 -8.55 -23.04
CA SER A 237 -10.55 -8.12 -22.95
C SER A 237 -11.03 -8.45 -21.54
N TYR A 238 -11.38 -7.44 -20.75
CA TYR A 238 -12.05 -7.62 -19.47
C TYR A 238 -13.52 -7.99 -19.73
N SER A 239 -13.70 -9.23 -20.17
CA SER A 239 -14.87 -10.11 -20.22
C SER A 239 -14.60 -11.19 -21.28
N GLY A 240 -13.96 -12.28 -20.86
CA GLY A 240 -14.12 -13.59 -21.51
C GLY A 240 -13.61 -13.85 -22.94
N GLY A 241 -12.63 -13.12 -23.48
CA GLY A 241 -12.05 -13.49 -24.80
C GLY A 241 -10.71 -12.81 -25.13
N ARG A 242 -9.71 -13.59 -25.59
CA ARG A 242 -8.43 -13.05 -26.11
C ARG A 242 -8.64 -12.53 -27.54
N LYS A 243 -8.29 -11.27 -27.81
CA LYS A 243 -8.05 -10.78 -29.17
C LYS A 243 -6.56 -10.50 -29.34
N ILE A 244 -5.96 -11.11 -30.35
CA ILE A 244 -4.59 -10.87 -30.78
C ILE A 244 -4.65 -9.94 -31.99
N ALA A 245 -3.99 -8.79 -31.92
CA ALA A 245 -3.86 -7.87 -33.05
C ALA A 245 -2.39 -7.84 -33.52
N PRO A 246 -2.11 -8.08 -34.81
CA PRO A 246 -0.77 -7.93 -35.36
C PRO A 246 -0.41 -6.45 -35.46
N ILE A 247 0.84 -6.10 -35.12
CA ILE A 247 1.40 -4.76 -35.28
C ILE A 247 2.25 -4.74 -36.55
N ASP A 248 1.80 -4.01 -37.58
CA ASP A 248 2.70 -3.56 -38.64
C ASP A 248 3.29 -2.21 -38.24
N ASN A 249 4.59 -2.04 -38.49
CA ASN A 249 5.38 -0.89 -38.05
C ASN A 249 5.73 -0.01 -39.26
N PRO A 250 4.97 1.05 -39.61
CA PRO A 250 5.36 1.91 -40.72
C PRO A 250 6.26 3.04 -40.22
N ARG A 251 7.57 2.93 -40.47
CA ARG A 251 8.44 4.09 -40.62
C ARG A 251 8.18 4.72 -41.98
N ASN A 252 7.40 5.80 -42.04
CA ASN A 252 7.57 6.81 -43.09
C ASN A 252 7.04 8.18 -42.65
N PRO A 253 7.77 9.28 -42.89
CA PRO A 253 7.34 10.63 -42.56
C PRO A 253 6.29 11.13 -43.57
N HIS A 254 5.14 11.59 -43.09
CA HIS A 254 4.13 12.27 -43.91
C HIS A 254 4.50 13.76 -44.11
N PRO A 255 4.28 14.34 -45.30
CA PRO A 255 4.53 15.75 -45.58
C PRO A 255 3.48 16.67 -44.93
N SER A 256 3.94 17.79 -44.39
CA SER A 256 3.13 18.80 -43.70
C SER A 256 2.05 19.42 -44.59
N ALA A 257 0.79 19.32 -44.17
CA ALA A 257 -0.33 20.07 -44.75
C ALA A 257 -0.53 21.42 -44.02
N PRO A 258 -1.02 22.47 -44.69
CA PRO A 258 -1.19 23.80 -44.11
C PRO A 258 -2.40 23.84 -43.15
N SER A 259 -2.27 24.65 -42.08
CA SER A 259 -3.28 24.82 -41.02
C SER A 259 -4.67 25.23 -41.53
N PRO A 260 -5.74 24.66 -40.96
CA PRO A 260 -7.07 25.27 -41.00
C PRO A 260 -7.50 25.84 -39.63
N ALA A 261 -8.46 26.75 -39.69
CA ALA A 261 -9.13 27.45 -38.60
C ALA A 261 -9.70 26.52 -37.50
N LEU A 262 -10.00 27.10 -36.32
CA LEU A 262 -10.54 26.47 -35.10
C LEU A 262 -11.59 25.39 -35.40
N GLY A 263 -11.12 24.14 -35.49
CA GLY A 263 -11.93 22.93 -35.52
C GLY A 263 -12.34 22.48 -34.11
N PRO A 264 -13.04 21.34 -33.98
CA PRO A 264 -13.25 20.69 -32.68
C PRO A 264 -11.91 20.49 -31.94
N PRO A 265 -11.91 20.46 -30.60
CA PRO A 265 -10.69 20.27 -29.83
C PRO A 265 -9.93 19.02 -30.31
N PRO A 266 -8.59 19.05 -30.34
CA PRO A 266 -7.79 17.98 -30.94
C PRO A 266 -7.81 16.66 -30.13
N ASP A 267 -8.41 16.67 -28.94
CA ASP A 267 -8.78 15.50 -28.15
C ASP A 267 -9.85 15.88 -27.09
N ALA A 268 -10.46 14.88 -26.46
CA ALA A 268 -11.47 15.03 -25.41
C ALA A 268 -10.91 14.88 -23.99
N PHE A 269 -9.59 14.74 -23.83
CA PHE A 269 -8.98 14.57 -22.51
C PHE A 269 -8.92 15.90 -21.75
N SER A 270 -9.11 15.84 -20.44
CA SER A 270 -8.85 16.94 -19.50
C SER A 270 -8.66 16.33 -18.11
N GLY A 271 -7.83 16.95 -17.29
CA GLY A 271 -7.77 16.64 -15.87
C GLY A 271 -9.08 16.99 -15.17
N ILE A 272 -9.31 16.40 -14.00
CA ILE A 272 -10.52 16.60 -13.17
C ILE A 272 -10.64 18.08 -12.74
N ALA A 273 -9.54 18.71 -12.35
CA ALA A 273 -9.48 20.08 -11.85
C ALA A 273 -8.44 20.90 -12.64
N PRO A 274 -8.73 21.25 -13.91
CA PRO A 274 -7.74 21.86 -14.80
C PRO A 274 -7.37 23.32 -14.46
N GLY A 275 -7.92 23.89 -13.38
CA GLY A 275 -7.60 25.23 -12.86
C GLY A 275 -6.57 25.22 -11.72
N VAL A 276 -6.24 24.06 -11.15
CA VAL A 276 -5.31 23.96 -10.02
C VAL A 276 -3.85 24.24 -10.45
N GLU A 277 -3.01 24.53 -9.46
CA GLU A 277 -1.54 24.47 -9.58
C GLU A 277 -1.06 23.11 -9.07
N ILE A 278 -0.10 22.48 -9.77
CA ILE A 278 0.50 21.21 -9.35
C ILE A 278 1.89 21.48 -8.77
N ILE A 279 2.12 21.01 -7.55
CA ILE A 279 3.48 20.92 -6.97
C ILE A 279 3.97 19.49 -7.19
N SER A 280 5.03 19.30 -7.98
CA SER A 280 5.60 17.98 -8.24
C SER A 280 6.70 17.65 -7.24
N ILE A 281 6.50 16.62 -6.43
CA ILE A 281 7.50 16.12 -5.49
C ILE A 281 7.85 14.69 -5.91
N ARG A 282 9.08 14.49 -6.38
CA ARG A 282 9.55 13.14 -6.71
C ARG A 282 9.98 12.45 -5.42
N GLN A 283 9.24 11.46 -4.98
CA GLN A 283 9.52 10.73 -3.75
C GLN A 283 9.89 9.26 -3.98
N SER A 284 9.45 8.66 -5.08
CA SER A 284 9.81 7.29 -5.43
C SER A 284 10.19 7.14 -6.90
N SER A 285 10.83 6.02 -7.24
CA SER A 285 11.10 5.61 -8.61
C SER A 285 11.49 4.13 -8.62
N GLN A 286 11.00 3.37 -9.59
CA GLN A 286 11.43 1.99 -9.86
C GLN A 286 12.71 1.97 -10.70
N ALA A 287 13.02 3.04 -11.42
CA ALA A 287 14.24 3.15 -12.21
C ALA A 287 15.50 3.43 -11.36
N PHE A 288 15.35 3.82 -10.09
CA PHE A 288 16.45 4.19 -9.19
C PHE A 288 16.48 3.31 -7.94
N GLY A 289 17.67 3.09 -7.39
CA GLY A 289 17.86 2.36 -6.13
C GLY A 289 19.14 2.77 -5.42
N LEU A 290 19.37 2.22 -4.24
CA LEU A 290 20.55 2.52 -3.43
C LEU A 290 21.84 2.30 -4.24
N LYS A 291 22.76 3.26 -4.17
CA LYS A 291 24.06 3.15 -4.82
C LYS A 291 24.88 2.00 -4.22
N ASP A 292 24.90 1.94 -2.89
CA ASP A 292 25.65 0.99 -2.07
C ASP A 292 24.71 0.22 -1.13
N PRO A 293 23.98 -0.80 -1.64
CA PRO A 293 22.89 -1.45 -0.91
C PRO A 293 23.34 -2.32 0.28
N TYR A 294 24.62 -2.65 0.42
CA TYR A 294 25.15 -3.61 1.41
C TYR A 294 26.08 -2.97 2.44
N THR A 295 25.74 -1.78 2.93
CA THR A 295 26.61 -0.99 3.82
C THR A 295 26.32 -1.16 5.31
N GLY A 296 25.30 -1.94 5.68
CA GLY A 296 24.91 -2.19 7.08
C GLY A 296 24.47 -3.64 7.34
N ASP A 297 24.05 -3.90 8.58
CA ASP A 297 23.60 -5.24 9.03
C ASP A 297 22.15 -5.56 8.61
N GLU A 298 21.40 -4.56 8.12
CA GLU A 298 20.03 -4.72 7.63
C GLU A 298 19.98 -5.27 6.21
N ASP A 299 18.96 -6.09 5.92
CA ASP A 299 18.68 -6.51 4.54
C ASP A 299 18.35 -5.27 3.67
N PRO A 300 18.89 -5.16 2.44
CA PRO A 300 18.71 -3.97 1.60
C PRO A 300 17.26 -3.61 1.30
N GLN A 301 16.35 -4.59 1.22
CA GLN A 301 14.92 -4.32 0.98
C GLN A 301 14.26 -3.72 2.21
N THR A 302 14.71 -4.10 3.41
CA THR A 302 14.22 -3.53 4.66
C THR A 302 14.73 -2.10 4.82
N ALA A 303 16.03 -1.87 4.60
CA ALA A 303 16.63 -0.53 4.64
C ALA A 303 15.93 0.43 3.67
N GLN A 304 15.72 0.01 2.41
CA GLN A 304 15.02 0.84 1.43
C GLN A 304 13.57 1.16 1.84
N LYS A 305 12.87 0.22 2.49
CA LYS A 305 11.52 0.49 3.01
C LYS A 305 11.54 1.50 4.15
N ILE A 306 12.52 1.43 5.05
CA ILE A 306 12.69 2.42 6.13
C ILE A 306 12.91 3.81 5.51
N ASP A 307 13.84 3.91 4.57
CA ASP A 307 14.15 5.16 3.87
C ASP A 307 12.93 5.73 3.14
N ASN A 308 12.13 4.88 2.51
CA ASN A 308 10.91 5.29 1.83
C ASN A 308 9.84 5.83 2.80
N VAL A 309 9.68 5.23 4.00
CA VAL A 309 8.75 5.74 5.02
C VAL A 309 9.18 7.12 5.49
N GLU A 310 10.48 7.30 5.75
CA GLU A 310 11.02 8.55 6.28
C GLU A 310 11.04 9.67 5.23
N THR A 311 11.44 9.38 3.99
CA THR A 311 11.37 10.35 2.88
C THR A 311 9.93 10.73 2.55
N MET A 312 8.97 9.80 2.62
CA MET A 312 7.54 10.11 2.48
C MET A 312 7.06 11.05 3.59
N ALA A 313 7.44 10.80 4.84
CA ALA A 313 7.10 11.70 5.95
C ALA A 313 7.65 13.13 5.72
N ARG A 314 8.91 13.25 5.30
CA ARG A 314 9.53 14.52 4.94
C ARG A 314 8.83 15.19 3.75
N ALA A 315 8.47 14.44 2.71
CA ALA A 315 7.76 14.95 1.54
C ALA A 315 6.37 15.49 1.87
N ILE A 316 5.63 14.84 2.79
CA ILE A 316 4.32 15.33 3.28
C ILE A 316 4.48 16.65 4.02
N VAL A 317 5.45 16.76 4.93
CA VAL A 317 5.75 18.02 5.63
C VAL A 317 6.12 19.11 4.64
N HIS A 318 6.99 18.80 3.68
CA HIS A 318 7.42 19.74 2.65
C HIS A 318 6.25 20.24 1.80
N ALA A 319 5.41 19.33 1.29
CA ALA A 319 4.21 19.66 0.53
C ALA A 319 3.28 20.63 1.31
N ALA A 320 3.05 20.33 2.59
CA ALA A 320 2.22 21.16 3.45
C ALA A 320 2.84 22.54 3.70
N ASN A 321 4.16 22.63 3.85
CA ASN A 321 4.89 23.90 3.99
C ASN A 321 4.96 24.72 2.70
N MET A 322 4.90 24.07 1.54
CA MET A 322 4.73 24.75 0.23
C MET A 322 3.30 25.28 0.02
N GLY A 323 2.39 25.02 0.97
CA GLY A 323 1.01 25.52 0.94
C GLY A 323 0.07 24.67 0.07
N ALA A 324 0.38 23.39 -0.13
CA ALA A 324 -0.54 22.45 -0.76
C ALA A 324 -1.81 22.32 0.09
N SER A 325 -2.97 22.57 -0.51
CA SER A 325 -4.28 22.37 0.15
C SER A 325 -4.82 20.96 -0.07
N VAL A 326 -4.30 20.25 -1.07
CA VAL A 326 -4.54 18.83 -1.32
C VAL A 326 -3.19 18.16 -1.57
N ILE A 327 -2.95 17.01 -0.96
CA ILE A 327 -1.72 16.22 -1.11
C ILE A 327 -2.12 14.84 -1.63
N ASN A 328 -1.79 14.57 -2.88
CA ASN A 328 -1.97 13.28 -3.53
C ASN A 328 -0.73 12.40 -3.31
N ILE A 329 -0.93 11.20 -2.76
CA ILE A 329 0.11 10.20 -2.51
C ILE A 329 -0.24 8.93 -3.27
N SER A 330 0.43 8.73 -4.41
CA SER A 330 0.09 7.64 -5.32
C SER A 330 0.90 6.37 -5.06
N ASP A 331 2.15 6.51 -4.63
CA ASP A 331 2.98 5.36 -4.29
C ASP A 331 2.85 5.09 -2.80
N VAL A 332 2.36 3.89 -2.50
CA VAL A 332 2.09 3.44 -1.14
C VAL A 332 2.85 2.16 -0.87
N MET A 333 3.14 1.93 0.40
CA MET A 333 4.00 0.85 0.82
C MET A 333 3.21 -0.18 1.61
N CYS A 334 3.37 -1.45 1.25
CA CYS A 334 2.74 -2.56 1.92
C CYS A 334 3.72 -3.26 2.86
N MET A 335 3.24 -3.54 4.06
CA MET A 335 3.98 -4.25 5.10
C MET A 335 3.13 -5.36 5.69
N SER A 336 3.78 -6.43 6.16
CA SER A 336 3.08 -7.44 6.96
C SER A 336 2.63 -6.82 8.28
N ALA A 337 1.39 -7.09 8.71
CA ALA A 337 0.89 -6.68 10.02
C ALA A 337 1.74 -7.24 11.19
N ARG A 338 2.54 -8.28 10.92
CA ARG A 338 3.48 -8.87 11.90
C ARG A 338 4.84 -8.17 11.97
N ASN A 339 5.17 -7.33 10.99
CA ASN A 339 6.46 -6.65 10.89
C ASN A 339 6.26 -5.26 10.27
N VAL A 340 5.65 -4.37 11.05
CA VAL A 340 5.39 -2.99 10.66
C VAL A 340 6.59 -2.14 11.05
N ILE A 341 7.16 -1.43 10.09
CA ILE A 341 8.26 -0.48 10.31
C ILE A 341 7.77 0.68 11.20
N ASP A 342 8.65 1.26 12.01
CA ASP A 342 8.34 2.45 12.81
C ASP A 342 7.86 3.59 11.89
N GLN A 343 6.67 4.09 12.18
CA GLN A 343 5.98 5.11 11.38
C GLN A 343 5.61 6.34 12.22
N ARG A 344 6.23 6.54 13.40
CA ARG A 344 5.93 7.71 14.24
C ARG A 344 6.12 9.03 13.50
N ALA A 345 7.22 9.18 12.76
CA ALA A 345 7.49 10.38 11.96
C ALA A 345 6.47 10.58 10.84
N LEU A 346 6.05 9.49 10.18
CA LEU A 346 5.02 9.54 9.15
C LEU A 346 3.65 9.91 9.73
N GLY A 347 3.26 9.33 10.86
CA GLY A 347 2.03 9.70 11.56
C GLY A 347 2.02 11.16 11.99
N ALA A 348 3.14 11.66 12.51
CA ALA A 348 3.30 13.08 12.86
C ALA A 348 3.17 13.99 11.63
N ALA A 349 3.81 13.63 10.51
CA ALA A 349 3.72 14.36 9.25
C ALA A 349 2.30 14.40 8.68
N VAL A 350 1.59 13.27 8.72
CA VAL A 350 0.19 13.16 8.31
C VAL A 350 -0.71 14.05 9.18
N HIS A 351 -0.56 14.00 10.50
CA HIS A 351 -1.31 14.88 11.41
C HIS A 351 -0.98 16.36 11.15
N TYR A 352 0.29 16.70 11.02
CA TYR A 352 0.72 18.08 10.74
C TYR A 352 0.11 18.62 9.45
N ALA A 353 0.16 17.85 8.37
CA ALA A 353 -0.44 18.25 7.11
C ALA A 353 -1.97 18.36 7.21
N ALA A 354 -2.65 17.37 7.80
CA ALA A 354 -4.11 17.34 7.83
C ALA A 354 -4.74 18.33 8.82
N VAL A 355 -4.13 18.51 9.99
CA VAL A 355 -4.69 19.30 11.11
C VAL A 355 -4.03 20.67 11.18
N ASP A 356 -2.70 20.74 11.24
CA ASP A 356 -1.99 22.00 11.47
C ASP A 356 -1.90 22.88 10.21
N LYS A 357 -1.90 22.24 9.03
CA LYS A 357 -1.84 22.90 7.71
C LYS A 357 -3.13 22.81 6.91
N ASP A 358 -4.14 22.13 7.45
CA ASP A 358 -5.46 21.97 6.83
C ASP A 358 -5.40 21.40 5.40
N ALA A 359 -4.50 20.48 5.12
CA ALA A 359 -4.36 19.86 3.80
C ALA A 359 -5.18 18.55 3.71
N VAL A 360 -5.96 18.39 2.64
CA VAL A 360 -6.64 17.10 2.36
C VAL A 360 -5.59 16.12 1.84
N ILE A 361 -5.31 15.05 2.59
CA ILE A 361 -4.39 14.00 2.15
C ILE A 361 -5.20 12.89 1.49
N VAL A 362 -4.88 12.58 0.23
CA VAL A 362 -5.53 11.54 -0.57
C VAL A 362 -4.48 10.50 -0.93
N ALA A 363 -4.69 9.24 -0.55
CA ALA A 363 -3.73 8.16 -0.77
C ALA A 363 -4.34 6.97 -1.49
N ALA A 364 -3.54 6.28 -2.30
CA ALA A 364 -3.94 5.04 -2.95
C ALA A 364 -4.19 3.92 -1.93
N ALA A 365 -5.17 3.04 -2.18
CA ALA A 365 -5.42 1.90 -1.28
C ALA A 365 -4.35 0.80 -1.35
N GLY A 366 -3.47 0.83 -2.34
CA GLY A 366 -2.43 -0.19 -2.59
C GLY A 366 -2.73 -1.03 -3.82
N ASP A 367 -1.71 -1.74 -4.30
CA ASP A 367 -1.77 -2.57 -5.50
C ASP A 367 -1.33 -4.02 -5.20
N GLY A 368 -2.28 -4.95 -5.27
CA GLY A 368 -2.10 -6.40 -5.07
C GLY A 368 -1.30 -7.11 -6.15
N SER A 369 -0.89 -6.41 -7.22
CA SER A 369 0.11 -6.92 -8.16
C SER A 369 1.54 -6.87 -7.57
N LYS A 370 1.79 -5.97 -6.59
CA LYS A 370 3.08 -5.85 -5.92
C LYS A 370 3.29 -7.00 -4.94
N LYS A 371 4.50 -7.59 -4.93
CA LYS A 371 4.87 -8.77 -4.13
C LYS A 371 4.54 -8.66 -2.64
N ASP A 372 4.69 -7.48 -2.06
CA ASP A 372 4.49 -7.22 -0.63
C ASP A 372 3.05 -6.81 -0.26
N CYS A 373 2.22 -6.54 -1.26
CA CYS A 373 0.82 -6.14 -1.09
C CYS A 373 -0.09 -7.36 -1.21
N LYS A 374 -0.34 -8.04 -0.09
CA LYS A 374 -1.32 -9.14 -0.07
C LYS A 374 -2.71 -8.60 0.25
N GLN A 375 -3.72 -9.26 -0.31
CA GLN A 375 -5.11 -8.88 -0.08
C GLN A 375 -5.52 -9.15 1.37
N ASN A 376 -6.22 -8.20 2.01
CA ASN A 376 -6.84 -8.42 3.30
C ASN A 376 -8.24 -9.04 3.16
N PRO A 377 -8.77 -9.69 4.20
CA PRO A 377 -10.16 -10.08 4.27
C PRO A 377 -11.09 -8.86 4.12
N ILE A 378 -12.21 -9.05 3.39
CA ILE A 378 -13.15 -7.95 3.10
C ILE A 378 -14.03 -7.65 4.32
N PHE A 379 -14.50 -8.68 5.03
CA PHE A 379 -15.21 -8.56 6.32
C PHE A 379 -15.29 -9.93 7.00
N ASP A 380 -15.55 -9.96 8.31
CA ASP A 380 -15.87 -11.18 9.07
C ASP A 380 -17.29 -11.06 9.66
N PRO A 381 -18.29 -11.81 9.15
CA PRO A 381 -19.66 -11.74 9.68
C PRO A 381 -19.81 -12.28 11.10
N LEU A 382 -18.81 -13.00 11.62
CA LEU A 382 -18.83 -13.54 12.98
C LEU A 382 -18.30 -12.55 14.03
N GLN A 383 -17.78 -11.39 13.61
CA GLN A 383 -17.28 -10.32 14.48
C GLN A 383 -18.06 -9.01 14.28
N PRO A 384 -19.31 -8.91 14.79
CA PRO A 384 -20.15 -7.73 14.58
C PRO A 384 -19.59 -6.46 15.23
N ASP A 385 -18.78 -6.59 16.27
CA ASP A 385 -18.13 -5.46 16.97
C ASP A 385 -16.87 -4.95 16.24
N ASP A 386 -16.42 -5.64 15.18
CA ASP A 386 -15.34 -5.20 14.28
C ASP A 386 -15.87 -5.16 12.83
N PRO A 387 -16.78 -4.22 12.50
CA PRO A 387 -17.48 -4.20 11.22
C PRO A 387 -16.55 -3.92 10.02
N ARG A 388 -15.34 -3.42 10.27
CA ARG A 388 -14.31 -3.15 9.26
C ARG A 388 -13.17 -4.19 9.29
N ALA A 389 -13.25 -5.22 10.14
CA ALA A 389 -12.28 -6.31 10.22
C ALA A 389 -10.83 -5.86 10.48
N TRP A 390 -10.63 -4.87 11.37
CA TRP A 390 -9.29 -4.46 11.83
C TRP A 390 -8.48 -5.63 12.39
N ASN A 391 -9.11 -6.53 13.15
CA ASN A 391 -8.46 -7.70 13.73
C ASN A 391 -8.02 -8.74 12.68
N ALA A 392 -8.54 -8.65 11.45
CA ALA A 392 -8.25 -9.58 10.37
C ALA A 392 -7.19 -9.04 9.38
N VAL A 393 -6.65 -7.85 9.62
CA VAL A 393 -5.63 -7.24 8.75
C VAL A 393 -4.34 -8.07 8.76
N THR A 394 -3.84 -8.37 7.57
CA THR A 394 -2.57 -9.09 7.36
C THR A 394 -1.54 -8.26 6.62
N THR A 395 -1.98 -7.29 5.81
CA THR A 395 -1.14 -6.34 5.08
C THR A 395 -1.57 -4.92 5.42
N VAL A 396 -0.67 -4.17 6.05
CA VAL A 396 -0.80 -2.73 6.31
C VAL A 396 -0.37 -1.97 5.06
N VAL A 397 -1.16 -0.98 4.66
CA VAL A 397 -0.81 -0.05 3.57
C VAL A 397 -0.60 1.33 4.17
N THR A 398 0.58 1.91 3.95
CA THR A 398 0.95 3.23 4.47
C THR A 398 1.14 4.24 3.34
N PRO A 399 0.67 5.50 3.47
CA PRO A 399 0.06 6.13 4.66
C PRO A 399 -1.44 5.82 4.85
N SER A 400 -2.02 4.99 3.99
CA SER A 400 -3.47 4.74 3.92
C SER A 400 -4.12 4.32 5.24
N TRP A 401 -3.43 3.53 6.07
CA TRP A 401 -3.94 3.09 7.38
C TRP A 401 -4.13 4.21 8.42
N PHE A 402 -3.59 5.41 8.21
CA PHE A 402 -3.85 6.62 9.01
C PHE A 402 -5.22 7.23 8.67
N HIS A 403 -6.26 6.38 8.65
CA HIS A 403 -7.58 6.63 8.10
C HIS A 403 -8.36 7.81 8.69
N ASP A 404 -8.03 8.23 9.92
CA ASP A 404 -8.62 9.43 10.54
C ASP A 404 -8.18 10.72 9.81
N TYR A 405 -7.02 10.70 9.15
CA TYR A 405 -6.40 11.87 8.52
C TYR A 405 -6.29 11.73 6.99
N VAL A 406 -6.25 10.49 6.49
CA VAL A 406 -5.98 10.18 5.08
C VAL A 406 -7.24 9.63 4.41
N LEU A 407 -7.68 10.31 3.35
CA LEU A 407 -8.74 9.82 2.47
C LEU A 407 -8.16 8.73 1.55
N THR A 408 -8.32 7.48 1.95
CA THR A 408 -7.81 6.34 1.17
C THR A 408 -8.76 5.95 0.06
N VAL A 409 -8.22 5.78 -1.15
CA VAL A 409 -8.97 5.58 -2.38
C VAL A 409 -8.75 4.19 -2.97
N GLY A 410 -9.80 3.36 -2.94
CA GLY A 410 -9.87 2.10 -3.67
C GLY A 410 -10.14 2.29 -5.16
N ALA A 411 -9.96 1.24 -5.94
CA ALA A 411 -10.14 1.30 -7.40
C ALA A 411 -11.34 0.48 -7.88
N VAL A 412 -12.13 1.09 -8.78
CA VAL A 412 -13.17 0.42 -9.57
C VAL A 412 -12.84 0.44 -11.06
N ASP A 413 -13.50 -0.41 -11.85
CA ASP A 413 -13.50 -0.27 -13.30
C ASP A 413 -14.47 0.85 -13.77
N ALA A 414 -14.51 1.11 -15.06
CA ALA A 414 -15.42 2.11 -15.65
C ALA A 414 -16.92 1.78 -15.49
N ASN A 415 -17.28 0.57 -15.05
CA ASN A 415 -18.65 0.16 -14.74
C ASN A 415 -18.94 0.23 -13.22
N GLY A 416 -17.99 0.72 -12.41
CA GLY A 416 -18.10 0.78 -10.95
C GLY A 416 -17.85 -0.55 -10.24
N GLN A 417 -17.33 -1.58 -10.92
CA GLN A 417 -17.00 -2.85 -10.28
C GLN A 417 -15.66 -2.76 -9.55
N PRO A 418 -15.57 -3.20 -8.28
CA PRO A 418 -14.31 -3.19 -7.53
C PRO A 418 -13.22 -4.02 -8.21
N LEU A 419 -12.01 -3.46 -8.31
CA LEU A 419 -10.84 -4.16 -8.84
C LEU A 419 -10.21 -5.07 -7.77
N SER A 420 -10.97 -6.06 -7.28
CA SER A 420 -10.68 -6.86 -6.08
C SER A 420 -9.34 -7.62 -6.07
N LYS A 421 -8.72 -7.84 -7.23
CA LYS A 421 -7.39 -8.45 -7.33
C LYS A 421 -6.24 -7.44 -7.24
N MET A 422 -6.51 -6.18 -7.56
CA MET A 422 -5.52 -5.11 -7.67
C MET A 422 -5.68 -4.11 -6.52
N SER A 423 -6.89 -3.61 -6.27
CA SER A 423 -7.15 -2.73 -5.12
C SER A 423 -7.07 -3.51 -3.82
N ILE A 424 -6.09 -3.19 -2.98
CA ILE A 424 -5.99 -3.77 -1.64
C ILE A 424 -7.18 -3.31 -0.80
N ALA A 425 -7.92 -4.27 -0.26
CA ALA A 425 -8.99 -4.02 0.68
C ALA A 425 -8.39 -3.73 2.06
N GLY A 426 -9.09 -2.92 2.84
CA GLY A 426 -8.71 -2.67 4.22
C GLY A 426 -9.74 -1.84 4.98
N PRO A 427 -9.71 -1.89 6.31
CA PRO A 427 -10.60 -1.09 7.16
C PRO A 427 -10.44 0.42 6.96
N TRP A 428 -9.31 0.84 6.39
CA TRP A 428 -8.98 2.24 6.12
C TRP A 428 -9.48 2.76 4.77
N VAL A 429 -9.98 1.91 3.86
CA VAL A 429 -10.51 2.38 2.58
C VAL A 429 -11.76 3.21 2.83
N SER A 430 -11.76 4.44 2.32
CA SER A 430 -12.77 5.46 2.62
C SER A 430 -13.65 5.76 1.42
N ILE A 431 -13.09 5.78 0.22
CA ILE A 431 -13.83 6.05 -1.02
C ILE A 431 -13.19 5.27 -2.17
N SER A 432 -13.78 5.32 -3.36
CA SER A 432 -13.20 4.76 -4.57
C SER A 432 -13.39 5.68 -5.77
N ALA A 433 -12.59 5.44 -6.81
CA ALA A 433 -12.73 6.05 -8.11
C ALA A 433 -12.27 5.06 -9.18
N PRO A 434 -12.55 5.33 -10.47
CA PRO A 434 -12.02 4.52 -11.55
C PRO A 434 -10.49 4.40 -11.47
N GLY A 435 -9.95 3.20 -11.64
CA GLY A 435 -8.52 2.91 -11.69
C GLY A 435 -8.10 2.16 -12.95
N THR A 436 -8.93 2.23 -14.00
CA THR A 436 -8.72 1.62 -15.32
C THR A 436 -9.07 2.63 -16.40
N ASP A 437 -8.83 2.29 -17.68
CA ASP A 437 -9.08 3.18 -18.81
C ASP A 437 -8.30 4.50 -18.69
N VAL A 438 -7.06 4.38 -18.18
CA VAL A 438 -6.21 5.53 -17.89
C VAL A 438 -5.71 6.11 -19.20
N VAL A 439 -6.03 7.39 -19.38
CA VAL A 439 -5.48 8.26 -20.42
C VAL A 439 -4.80 9.40 -19.70
N GLY A 440 -3.64 9.83 -20.18
CA GLY A 440 -2.94 10.96 -19.61
C GLY A 440 -1.87 11.52 -20.52
N LEU A 441 -1.15 12.53 -20.02
CA LEU A 441 -0.09 13.18 -20.76
C LEU A 441 1.17 12.31 -20.78
N SER A 442 1.85 12.28 -21.93
CA SER A 442 3.13 11.62 -22.08
C SER A 442 4.22 12.37 -21.29
N PRO A 443 5.16 11.68 -20.64
CA PRO A 443 6.41 12.25 -20.15
C PRO A 443 7.50 12.29 -21.24
N ARG A 444 7.27 11.71 -22.42
CA ARG A 444 8.27 11.55 -23.50
C ARG A 444 8.05 12.47 -24.70
N ASP A 445 6.84 13.00 -24.87
CA ASP A 445 6.46 13.96 -25.91
C ASP A 445 5.24 14.76 -25.44
N ASP A 446 4.82 15.81 -26.14
CA ASP A 446 3.64 16.59 -25.74
C ASP A 446 2.28 15.92 -26.11
N GLY A 447 2.26 14.60 -26.30
CA GLY A 447 1.09 13.82 -26.68
C GLY A 447 0.33 13.17 -25.51
N LEU A 448 -0.71 12.42 -25.85
CA LEU A 448 -1.45 11.56 -24.93
C LEU A 448 -0.97 10.12 -25.01
N ILE A 449 -1.01 9.43 -23.89
CA ILE A 449 -0.69 8.01 -23.76
C ILE A 449 -1.80 7.27 -23.02
N ASN A 450 -1.94 5.99 -23.34
CA ASN A 450 -2.80 5.04 -22.62
C ASN A 450 -2.13 3.66 -22.54
N ALA A 451 -0.82 3.62 -22.80
CA ALA A 451 0.00 2.43 -22.69
C ALA A 451 1.41 2.78 -22.17
N ILE A 452 1.97 1.85 -21.42
CA ILE A 452 3.39 1.82 -21.03
C ILE A 452 4.02 0.50 -21.48
N ASP A 453 5.34 0.43 -21.47
CA ASP A 453 6.04 -0.81 -21.77
C ASP A 453 5.68 -1.94 -20.78
N GLY A 454 5.56 -3.13 -21.35
CA GLY A 454 5.28 -4.36 -20.65
C GLY A 454 6.39 -5.39 -20.83
N PRO A 455 6.31 -6.51 -20.10
CA PRO A 455 7.19 -7.64 -20.33
C PRO A 455 7.06 -8.13 -21.78
N ASP A 456 8.11 -8.76 -22.29
CA ASP A 456 8.13 -9.41 -23.61
C ASP A 456 7.75 -8.49 -24.79
N ASN A 457 8.17 -7.21 -24.72
CA ASN A 457 7.92 -6.20 -25.76
C ASN A 457 6.42 -5.98 -26.05
N SER A 458 5.60 -6.05 -24.99
CA SER A 458 4.17 -5.78 -25.03
C SER A 458 3.84 -4.37 -24.54
N LEU A 459 2.61 -3.92 -24.79
CA LEU A 459 2.06 -2.71 -24.20
C LEU A 459 1.11 -3.09 -23.06
N LEU A 460 1.28 -2.46 -21.90
CA LEU A 460 0.38 -2.57 -20.76
C LEU A 460 -0.49 -1.33 -20.65
N VAL A 461 -1.77 -1.55 -20.34
CA VAL A 461 -2.70 -0.47 -20.03
C VAL A 461 -2.46 -0.05 -18.57
N PRO A 462 -2.13 1.22 -18.28
CA PRO A 462 -1.98 1.67 -16.91
C PRO A 462 -3.28 1.47 -16.14
N ALA A 463 -3.17 0.86 -14.97
CA ALA A 463 -4.27 0.64 -14.05
C ALA A 463 -3.71 0.60 -12.63
N GLY A 464 -4.46 1.12 -11.66
CA GLY A 464 -3.97 1.22 -10.28
C GLY A 464 -4.82 2.12 -9.40
N THR A 465 -4.69 1.93 -8.09
CA THR A 465 -5.30 2.78 -7.07
C THR A 465 -4.67 4.18 -7.01
N SER A 466 -3.46 4.34 -7.55
CA SER A 466 -2.80 5.64 -7.77
C SER A 466 -3.63 6.57 -8.66
N PHE A 467 -4.15 6.06 -9.77
CA PHE A 467 -4.99 6.84 -10.69
C PHE A 467 -6.35 7.15 -10.07
N SER A 468 -6.91 6.24 -9.26
CA SER A 468 -8.12 6.51 -8.49
C SER A 468 -7.88 7.62 -7.46
N ALA A 469 -6.75 7.61 -6.76
CA ALA A 469 -6.35 8.68 -5.84
C ALA A 469 -6.20 10.03 -6.58
N ALA A 470 -5.61 10.03 -7.79
CA ALA A 470 -5.49 11.21 -8.63
C ALA A 470 -6.86 11.83 -8.96
N ILE A 471 -7.83 11.00 -9.33
CA ILE A 471 -9.21 11.45 -9.59
C ILE A 471 -9.80 12.11 -8.35
N VAL A 472 -9.74 11.43 -7.20
CA VAL A 472 -10.30 11.96 -5.94
C VAL A 472 -9.59 13.22 -5.49
N SER A 473 -8.27 13.34 -5.68
CA SER A 473 -7.51 14.56 -5.41
C SER A 473 -8.00 15.72 -6.25
N GLY A 474 -8.29 15.49 -7.53
CA GLY A 474 -8.93 16.48 -8.40
C GLY A 474 -10.31 16.90 -7.90
N VAL A 475 -11.17 15.95 -7.51
CA VAL A 475 -12.51 16.27 -6.98
C VAL A 475 -12.40 17.02 -5.65
N ALA A 476 -11.48 16.64 -4.77
CA ALA A 476 -11.20 17.35 -3.51
C ALA A 476 -10.77 18.79 -3.78
N ALA A 477 -9.96 19.03 -4.82
CA ALA A 477 -9.57 20.37 -5.23
C ALA A 477 -10.75 21.20 -5.79
N LEU A 478 -11.65 20.59 -6.57
CA LEU A 478 -12.89 21.26 -7.00
C LEU A 478 -13.75 21.67 -5.80
N VAL A 479 -13.92 20.78 -4.82
CA VAL A 479 -14.68 21.04 -3.59
C VAL A 479 -14.01 22.14 -2.77
N ARG A 480 -12.68 22.08 -2.58
CA ARG A 480 -11.89 23.10 -1.87
C ARG A 480 -12.02 24.48 -2.51
N ALA A 481 -11.97 24.56 -3.84
CA ALA A 481 -12.13 25.82 -4.56
C ALA A 481 -13.53 26.42 -4.41
N LYS A 482 -14.56 25.56 -4.40
CA LYS A 482 -15.95 25.99 -4.25
C LYS A 482 -16.34 26.35 -2.80
N PHE A 483 -15.80 25.62 -1.83
CA PHE A 483 -16.09 25.76 -0.41
C PHE A 483 -14.79 26.01 0.38
N PRO A 484 -14.13 27.17 0.18
CA PRO A 484 -12.82 27.45 0.76
C PRO A 484 -12.83 27.58 2.30
N GLU A 485 -14.02 27.70 2.91
CA GLU A 485 -14.17 27.78 4.36
C GLU A 485 -14.25 26.41 5.06
N LEU A 486 -14.34 25.31 4.29
CA LEU A 486 -14.35 23.97 4.86
C LEU A 486 -12.93 23.52 5.21
N SER A 487 -12.77 22.95 6.40
CA SER A 487 -11.53 22.27 6.77
C SER A 487 -11.31 21.02 5.91
N ALA A 488 -10.07 20.51 5.90
CA ALA A 488 -9.72 19.28 5.20
C ALA A 488 -10.62 18.11 5.64
N TYR A 489 -10.87 17.98 6.94
CA TYR A 489 -11.74 16.94 7.49
C TYR A 489 -13.20 17.11 7.04
N GLN A 490 -13.70 18.35 6.93
CA GLN A 490 -15.05 18.62 6.42
C GLN A 490 -15.17 18.35 4.92
N ILE A 491 -14.11 18.56 4.14
CA ILE A 491 -14.06 18.18 2.72
C ILE A 491 -14.11 16.67 2.58
N ILE A 492 -13.31 15.93 3.37
CA ILE A 492 -13.37 14.47 3.43
C ILE A 492 -14.79 14.01 3.76
N ASN A 493 -15.39 14.58 4.81
CA ASN A 493 -16.77 14.28 5.21
C ASN A 493 -17.77 14.50 4.07
N ARG A 494 -17.64 15.61 3.35
CA ARG A 494 -18.50 15.92 2.20
C ARG A 494 -18.33 14.92 1.06
N LEU A 495 -17.10 14.54 0.73
CA LEU A 495 -16.81 13.56 -0.33
C LEU A 495 -17.39 12.19 0.00
N ILE A 496 -17.24 11.69 1.23
CA ILE A 496 -17.75 10.36 1.61
C ILE A 496 -19.28 10.33 1.70
N HIS A 497 -19.94 11.40 2.12
CA HIS A 497 -21.41 11.46 2.21
C HIS A 497 -22.12 11.68 0.86
N THR A 498 -21.37 12.05 -0.16
CA THR A 498 -21.89 12.25 -1.53
C THR A 498 -21.44 11.16 -2.49
N ALA A 499 -20.59 10.23 -2.05
CA ALA A 499 -20.19 9.06 -2.81
C ALA A 499 -21.39 8.12 -3.07
N ARG A 500 -21.29 7.29 -4.11
CA ARG A 500 -22.29 6.29 -4.48
C ARG A 500 -22.03 4.98 -3.73
N PRO A 501 -22.76 4.69 -2.62
CA PRO A 501 -22.37 3.66 -1.68
C PRO A 501 -22.54 2.23 -2.24
N PRO A 502 -21.72 1.26 -1.79
CA PRO A 502 -21.99 -0.14 -2.02
C PRO A 502 -23.27 -0.58 -1.29
N ALA A 503 -23.77 -1.78 -1.61
CA ALA A 503 -24.99 -2.32 -1.01
C ALA A 503 -24.97 -2.40 0.53
N ARG A 504 -23.78 -2.48 1.14
CA ARG A 504 -23.57 -2.52 2.59
C ARG A 504 -23.43 -1.13 3.24
N GLY A 505 -23.56 -0.05 2.46
CA GLY A 505 -23.29 1.32 2.90
C GLY A 505 -21.79 1.64 2.91
N VAL A 506 -20.99 0.86 3.63
CA VAL A 506 -19.53 0.95 3.64
C VAL A 506 -18.90 -0.44 3.62
N ASP A 507 -17.82 -0.62 2.86
CA ASP A 507 -17.03 -1.85 2.87
C ASP A 507 -15.52 -1.59 2.74
N ASN A 508 -14.72 -2.64 2.84
CA ASN A 508 -13.26 -2.55 2.78
C ASN A 508 -12.68 -2.44 1.36
N GLN A 509 -13.50 -2.56 0.30
CA GLN A 509 -13.04 -2.52 -1.09
C GLN A 509 -13.22 -1.14 -1.72
N VAL A 510 -14.38 -0.52 -1.50
CA VAL A 510 -14.75 0.77 -2.10
C VAL A 510 -15.07 1.84 -1.06
N GLY A 511 -15.00 1.52 0.23
CA GLY A 511 -15.32 2.45 1.30
C GLY A 511 -16.79 2.88 1.24
N TYR A 512 -17.04 4.17 1.35
CA TYR A 512 -18.35 4.80 1.18
C TYR A 512 -18.80 4.85 -0.29
N GLY A 513 -18.03 4.28 -1.22
CA GLY A 513 -18.42 4.08 -2.60
C GLY A 513 -17.64 4.90 -3.62
N VAL A 514 -18.17 5.00 -4.84
CA VAL A 514 -17.49 5.74 -5.93
C VAL A 514 -17.74 7.23 -5.76
N VAL A 515 -16.69 8.05 -5.86
CA VAL A 515 -16.79 9.51 -5.79
C VAL A 515 -17.78 10.06 -6.84
N ASP A 516 -18.64 10.99 -6.42
CA ASP A 516 -19.59 11.69 -7.30
C ASP A 516 -19.29 13.20 -7.27
N PRO A 517 -18.58 13.74 -8.28
CA PRO A 517 -18.18 15.14 -8.29
C PRO A 517 -19.36 16.10 -8.30
N VAL A 518 -20.44 15.77 -9.00
CA VAL A 518 -21.62 16.63 -9.11
C VAL A 518 -22.33 16.71 -7.76
N ALA A 519 -22.58 15.57 -7.11
CA ALA A 519 -23.18 15.55 -5.77
C ALA A 519 -22.27 16.26 -4.75
N ALA A 520 -20.97 15.99 -4.78
CA ALA A 520 -19.98 16.65 -3.93
C ALA A 520 -19.96 18.17 -4.13
N LEU A 521 -20.25 18.68 -5.33
CA LEU A 521 -20.28 20.12 -5.58
C LEU A 521 -21.65 20.76 -5.31
N THR A 522 -22.75 20.00 -5.25
CA THR A 522 -24.12 20.58 -5.28
C THR A 522 -24.98 20.27 -4.07
N TRP A 523 -24.78 19.14 -3.39
CA TRP A 523 -25.64 18.75 -2.29
C TRP A 523 -25.43 19.61 -1.04
N ASP A 524 -26.49 19.84 -0.27
CA ASP A 524 -26.39 20.37 1.08
C ASP A 524 -26.03 19.22 2.03
N VAL A 525 -24.82 19.25 2.57
CA VAL A 525 -24.25 18.19 3.42
C VAL A 525 -23.87 18.82 4.75
N PRO A 526 -24.32 18.26 5.90
CA PRO A 526 -23.88 18.73 7.20
C PRO A 526 -22.36 18.75 7.28
N LYS A 527 -21.78 19.88 7.68
CA LYS A 527 -20.32 20.07 7.69
C LYS A 527 -19.60 18.99 8.51
N GLY A 528 -20.19 18.56 9.62
CA GLY A 528 -19.56 17.65 10.58
C GLY A 528 -18.48 18.36 11.41
N PRO A 529 -17.65 17.59 12.14
CA PRO A 529 -16.53 18.13 12.91
C PRO A 529 -15.53 18.85 12.00
N ALA A 530 -14.83 19.86 12.53
CA ALA A 530 -13.75 20.52 11.79
C ALA A 530 -12.43 19.72 11.81
N GLU A 531 -12.23 18.88 12.82
CA GLU A 531 -11.01 18.10 13.04
C GLU A 531 -11.36 16.62 13.24
N PRO A 532 -10.42 15.70 12.91
CA PRO A 532 -10.58 14.28 13.17
C PRO A 532 -10.57 13.94 14.68
N PRO A 533 -11.03 12.74 15.07
CA PRO A 533 -10.90 12.26 16.44
C PRO A 533 -9.43 12.22 16.89
N LYS A 534 -9.12 12.75 18.08
CA LYS A 534 -7.74 12.79 18.60
C LYS A 534 -7.27 11.41 19.07
N GLN A 535 -6.54 10.70 18.21
CA GLN A 535 -5.81 9.46 18.54
C GLN A 535 -4.33 9.74 18.81
N LEU A 536 -4.05 10.52 19.86
CA LEU A 536 -2.68 10.88 20.24
C LEU A 536 -2.11 9.87 21.24
N SER A 537 -0.88 9.41 21.02
CA SER A 537 -0.15 8.63 22.02
C SER A 537 0.25 9.56 23.17
N ALA A 538 -0.38 9.39 24.34
CA ALA A 538 0.08 10.06 25.55
C ALA A 538 1.34 9.34 26.09
N PRO A 539 2.37 10.07 26.55
CA PRO A 539 3.50 9.44 27.22
C PRO A 539 2.99 8.67 28.44
N LEU A 540 3.38 7.40 28.54
CA LEU A 540 3.03 6.56 29.67
C LEU A 540 3.71 7.12 30.93
N VAL A 541 2.93 7.78 31.80
CA VAL A 541 3.39 8.13 33.14
C VAL A 541 3.44 6.83 33.94
N VAL A 542 4.59 6.14 33.87
CA VAL A 542 4.84 4.98 34.74
C VAL A 542 4.97 5.52 36.16
N PRO A 543 4.05 5.17 37.09
CA PRO A 543 4.25 5.55 38.49
C PRO A 543 5.58 4.97 38.95
N GLN A 544 6.39 5.79 39.62
CA GLN A 544 7.67 5.36 40.20
C GLN A 544 7.45 4.03 40.94
N PRO A 545 8.27 2.99 40.70
CA PRO A 545 8.16 1.75 41.45
C PRO A 545 8.13 2.09 42.94
N PRO A 546 7.20 1.51 43.74
CA PRO A 546 7.22 1.73 45.18
C PRO A 546 8.62 1.39 45.69
N ALA A 547 9.18 2.26 46.53
CA ALA A 547 10.52 2.09 47.06
C ALA A 547 10.69 0.64 47.54
N PRO A 548 11.81 -0.03 47.21
CA PRO A 548 12.02 -1.42 47.60
C PRO A 548 11.76 -1.56 49.11
N ARG A 549 10.92 -2.54 49.49
CA ARG A 549 10.58 -2.78 50.89
C ARG A 549 11.87 -2.92 51.68
N ASP A 550 12.02 -2.12 52.74
CA ASP A 550 13.14 -2.25 53.65
C ASP A 550 13.14 -3.66 54.24
N MET A 551 14.11 -4.47 53.82
CA MET A 551 14.24 -5.86 54.24
C MET A 551 15.06 -5.99 55.53
N VAL A 552 15.64 -4.90 56.05
CA VAL A 552 16.43 -4.93 57.30
C VAL A 552 15.66 -5.56 58.47
N PRO A 553 14.36 -5.26 58.72
CA PRO A 553 13.61 -5.91 59.80
C PRO A 553 13.44 -7.41 59.60
N ILE A 554 13.29 -7.87 58.35
CA ILE A 554 13.14 -9.29 58.00
C ILE A 554 14.45 -10.03 58.23
N TRP A 555 15.57 -9.45 57.80
CA TRP A 555 16.90 -10.03 58.01
C TRP A 555 17.29 -10.06 59.50
N VAL A 556 16.93 -9.03 60.27
CA VAL A 556 17.12 -9.00 61.72
C VAL A 556 16.27 -10.07 62.41
N ALA A 557 15.00 -10.24 62.01
CA ALA A 557 14.14 -11.29 62.56
C ALA A 557 14.63 -12.70 62.22
N ALA A 558 15.04 -12.93 60.97
CA ALA A 558 15.59 -14.21 60.52
C ALA A 558 16.92 -14.54 61.22
N GLY A 559 17.81 -13.56 61.36
CA GLY A 559 19.07 -13.70 62.09
C GLY A 559 18.86 -13.97 63.57
N GLY A 560 17.92 -13.27 64.21
CA GLY A 560 17.53 -13.50 65.61
C GLY A 560 16.97 -14.90 65.84
N LEU A 561 16.11 -15.38 64.93
CA LEU A 561 15.53 -16.72 65.00
C LEU A 561 16.60 -17.81 64.81
N ALA A 562 17.48 -17.65 63.83
CA ALA A 562 18.59 -18.57 63.60
C ALA A 562 19.54 -18.62 64.82
N GLY A 563 19.86 -17.47 65.41
CA GLY A 563 20.66 -17.39 66.63
C GLY A 563 19.99 -18.12 67.81
N ALA A 564 18.69 -17.89 68.03
CA ALA A 564 17.94 -18.57 69.09
C ALA A 564 17.90 -20.09 68.91
N LEU A 565 17.74 -20.57 67.67
CA LEU A 565 17.75 -22.00 67.36
C LEU A 565 19.13 -22.64 67.56
N LEU A 566 20.22 -21.94 67.21
CA LEU A 566 21.58 -22.42 67.46
C LEU A 566 21.90 -22.50 68.95
N ILE A 567 21.50 -21.48 69.73
CA ILE A 567 21.67 -21.49 71.19
C ILE A 567 20.83 -22.60 71.82
N GLY A 568 19.55 -22.72 71.42
CA GLY A 568 18.68 -23.80 71.89
C GLY A 568 19.23 -25.19 71.56
N GLY A 569 19.74 -25.37 70.35
CA GLY A 569 20.40 -26.62 69.91
C GLY A 569 21.67 -26.94 70.70
N ALA A 570 22.51 -25.94 70.99
CA ALA A 570 23.71 -26.11 71.80
C ALA A 570 23.39 -26.47 73.26
N VAL A 571 22.40 -25.80 73.87
CA VAL A 571 21.93 -26.10 75.23
C VAL A 571 21.30 -27.51 75.29
N PHE A 572 20.51 -27.89 74.30
CA PHE A 572 19.90 -29.22 74.25
C PHE A 572 20.95 -30.32 74.01
N GLY A 573 21.92 -30.05 73.12
CA GLY A 573 23.05 -30.95 72.84
C GLY A 573 23.94 -31.18 74.06
N THR A 574 24.31 -30.11 74.77
CA THR A 574 25.09 -30.20 76.01
C THR A 574 24.32 -30.91 77.13
N ALA A 575 23.03 -30.63 77.30
CA ALA A 575 22.19 -31.32 78.28
C ALA A 575 22.02 -32.82 78.00
N THR A 576 21.92 -33.22 76.72
CA THR A 576 21.81 -34.63 76.32
C THR A 576 23.13 -35.38 76.43
N LEU A 577 24.27 -34.73 76.13
CA LEU A 577 25.62 -35.28 76.38
C LEU A 577 25.88 -35.49 77.88
N MET A 578 25.53 -34.51 78.72
CA MET A 578 25.65 -34.65 80.19
C MET A 578 24.75 -35.76 80.76
N ARG A 579 23.52 -35.93 80.23
CA ARG A 579 22.65 -37.05 80.62
C ARG A 579 23.16 -38.42 80.18
N ARG A 580 23.85 -38.51 79.03
CA ARG A 580 24.50 -39.76 78.58
C ARG A 580 25.72 -40.09 79.42
N SER A 581 26.54 -39.10 79.77
CA SER A 581 27.69 -39.27 80.67
C SER A 581 27.27 -39.77 82.06
N ARG A 582 26.15 -39.29 82.62
CA ARG A 582 25.61 -39.77 83.91
C ARG A 582 24.97 -41.17 83.88
N LYS A 583 24.78 -41.77 82.70
CA LYS A 583 24.29 -43.15 82.56
C LYS A 583 25.41 -44.17 82.33
N GLN A 584 26.66 -43.73 82.27
CA GLN A 584 27.85 -44.58 82.10
C GLN A 584 28.79 -44.57 83.32
N GLN A 585 28.37 -43.94 84.43
CA GLN A 585 28.89 -44.17 85.78
C GLN A 585 27.78 -44.86 86.58
#